data_AF-A0A453AS12-F1
#
_entry.id   AF-A0A453AS12-F1
#
_cell.length_a   1.000
_cell.length_b   1.000
_cell.length_c   1.000
_cell.angle_alpha   90.00
_cell.angle_beta   90.00
_cell.angle_gamma   90.00
#
_symmetry.space_group_name_H-M   'P 1'
#
loop_
_entity.id
_entity.type
_entity.pdbx_description
1 polymer ?
#
loop_
_entity_poly.entity_id
_entity_poly.type
_entity_poly.pdbx_seq_one_letter_code
_entity_poly.pdbx_strand_id
1 'polypeptide(L)'
;MVKAVAVLTGSEGVKGTIFFTQEGDGPTTVTGSVTGLKEGLHGFHVHALGDTTNGCMSTGPHFNPAGHVHGAPEDEIRHAGDLGNVTAGADGVANINVTDCHVSNICSLYKHITLSFFLILCFSTVHLTLITILNGRSPLLDQIQLLAVLLSSTVTLMILARVDMSLARALETLVRVLLAESSGSRAKMSSPPANVVQIWEPFQNADLQSLF
;
A
#
# COMPACT_ATOMS: atom_id res chain seq x y z
N MET A 1 4.08 20.76 -4.61
CA MET A 1 3.43 20.82 -3.28
C MET A 1 2.23 19.89 -3.29
N VAL A 2 2.16 18.95 -2.35
CA VAL A 2 1.01 18.05 -2.16
C VAL A 2 0.27 18.50 -0.90
N LYS A 3 -1.06 18.38 -0.93
CA LYS A 3 -1.94 18.69 0.21
C LYS A 3 -2.94 17.57 0.41
N ALA A 4 -3.24 17.24 1.66
CA ALA A 4 -4.31 16.33 2.02
C ALA A 4 -5.06 16.86 3.25
N VAL A 5 -6.29 16.39 3.43
CA VAL A 5 -7.13 16.73 4.58
C VAL A 5 -7.76 15.46 5.14
N ALA A 6 -7.74 15.32 6.46
CA ALA A 6 -8.47 14.31 7.19
C ALA A 6 -9.49 15.00 8.10
N VAL A 7 -10.77 14.69 7.88
CA VAL A 7 -11.85 15.14 8.77
C VAL A 7 -12.12 14.02 9.75
N LEU A 8 -11.96 14.31 11.04
CA LEU A 8 -12.09 13.35 12.13
C LEU A 8 -13.50 13.42 12.71
N THR A 9 -14.12 12.26 12.86
CA THR A 9 -15.37 12.07 13.58
C THR A 9 -15.21 10.91 14.54
N GLY A 10 -15.27 11.19 15.84
CA GLY A 10 -15.17 10.21 16.91
C GLY A 10 -16.48 10.06 17.68
N SER A 11 -16.48 9.13 18.63
CA SER A 11 -17.53 9.01 19.64
C SER A 11 -17.49 10.20 20.61
N GLU A 12 -18.58 10.38 21.37
CA GLU A 12 -18.65 11.36 22.48
C GLU A 12 -18.42 12.83 22.05
N GLY A 13 -18.66 13.15 20.78
CA GLY A 13 -18.56 14.52 20.26
C GLY A 13 -17.16 14.94 19.84
N VAL A 14 -16.19 14.03 19.85
CA VAL A 14 -14.84 14.29 19.32
C VAL A 14 -14.90 14.56 17.83
N LYS A 15 -14.37 15.70 17.40
CA LYS A 15 -14.35 16.11 15.99
C LYS A 15 -13.13 16.98 15.70
N GLY A 16 -12.62 16.92 14.49
CA GLY A 16 -11.47 17.73 14.10
C GLY A 16 -11.21 17.74 12.62
N THR A 17 -10.32 18.62 12.19
CA THR A 17 -9.84 18.66 10.81
C THR A 17 -8.33 18.82 10.83
N ILE A 18 -7.65 17.88 10.19
CA ILE A 18 -6.19 17.83 10.09
C ILE A 18 -5.79 18.05 8.63
N PHE A 19 -4.83 18.93 8.41
CA PHE A 19 -4.26 19.27 7.13
C PHE A 19 -2.82 18.78 7.05
N PHE A 20 -2.48 18.17 5.94
CA PHE A 20 -1.14 17.72 5.62
C PHE A 20 -0.64 18.53 4.43
N THR A 21 0.57 19.05 4.53
CA THR A 21 1.22 19.83 3.47
C THR A 21 2.65 19.39 3.31
N GLN A 22 3.08 19.18 2.07
CA GLN A 22 4.43 18.72 1.76
C GLN A 22 4.96 19.41 0.50
N GLU A 23 6.18 19.91 0.56
CA GLU A 23 6.88 20.49 -0.59
C GLU A 23 7.93 19.52 -1.12
N GLY A 24 7.79 19.11 -2.39
CA GLY A 24 8.67 18.12 -3.01
C GLY A 24 8.70 16.82 -2.19
N ASP A 25 9.91 16.32 -1.97
CA ASP A 25 10.21 15.17 -1.12
C ASP A 25 10.65 15.60 0.30
N GLY A 26 10.34 16.85 0.69
CA GLY A 26 10.65 17.39 2.01
C GLY A 26 9.73 16.85 3.12
N PRO A 27 9.91 17.33 4.36
CA PRO A 27 9.07 16.97 5.50
C PRO A 27 7.59 17.33 5.27
N THR A 28 6.70 16.55 5.87
CA THR A 28 5.27 16.86 5.90
C THR A 28 4.96 17.69 7.12
N THR A 29 4.28 18.83 6.92
CA THR A 29 3.71 19.65 7.99
C THR A 29 2.24 19.28 8.18
N VAL A 30 1.91 18.87 9.40
CA VAL A 30 0.60 18.45 9.87
C VAL A 30 0.05 19.53 10.79
N THR A 31 -1.06 20.15 10.40
CA THR A 31 -1.71 21.22 11.17
C THR A 31 -3.18 20.93 11.36
N GLY A 32 -3.80 21.47 12.40
CA GLY A 32 -5.24 21.30 12.57
C GLY A 32 -5.70 21.52 14.00
N SER A 33 -6.96 21.16 14.25
CA SER A 33 -7.50 21.15 15.59
C SER A 33 -8.45 19.98 15.78
N VAL A 34 -8.50 19.47 17.01
CA VAL A 34 -9.44 18.47 17.48
C VAL A 34 -10.14 19.03 18.72
N THR A 35 -11.45 18.88 18.77
CA THR A 35 -12.32 19.40 19.84
C THR A 35 -13.10 18.26 20.47
N GLY A 36 -13.55 18.45 21.72
CA GLY A 36 -14.30 17.44 22.46
C GLY A 36 -13.42 16.39 23.14
N LEU A 37 -12.11 16.63 23.22
CA LEU A 37 -11.18 15.76 23.95
C LEU A 37 -11.25 16.03 25.46
N LYS A 38 -10.95 15.03 26.28
CA LYS A 38 -10.63 15.26 27.69
C LYS A 38 -9.36 16.10 27.81
N GLU A 39 -9.27 16.94 28.83
CA GLU A 39 -8.02 17.65 29.14
C GLU A 39 -6.85 16.67 29.34
N GLY A 40 -5.69 17.01 28.79
CA GLY A 40 -4.46 16.22 28.91
C GLY A 40 -3.82 15.81 27.59
N LEU A 41 -2.95 14.81 27.66
CA LEU A 41 -2.20 14.28 26.52
C LEU A 41 -2.98 13.16 25.82
N HIS A 42 -3.01 13.22 24.48
CA HIS A 42 -3.63 12.20 23.63
C HIS A 42 -2.64 11.75 22.56
N GLY A 43 -2.53 10.44 22.36
CA GLY A 43 -1.70 9.88 21.29
C GLY A 43 -2.24 10.28 19.92
N PHE A 44 -1.33 10.68 19.04
CA PHE A 44 -1.63 11.11 17.68
C PHE A 44 -0.82 10.27 16.71
N HIS A 45 -1.51 9.51 15.87
CA HIS A 45 -0.87 8.55 14.98
C HIS A 45 -1.56 8.48 13.63
N VAL A 46 -0.80 8.15 12.60
CA VAL A 46 -1.35 7.69 11.31
C VAL A 46 -1.45 6.17 11.35
N HIS A 47 -2.64 5.64 11.10
CA HIS A 47 -2.88 4.20 11.02
C HIS A 47 -2.61 3.65 9.63
N ALA A 48 -2.38 2.34 9.54
CA ALA A 48 -2.01 1.67 8.30
C ALA A 48 -3.13 1.65 7.25
N LEU A 49 -4.40 1.65 7.69
CA LEU A 49 -5.57 1.51 6.82
C LEU A 49 -6.52 2.70 6.99
N GLY A 50 -7.19 3.06 5.89
CA GLY A 50 -8.31 4.02 5.88
C GLY A 50 -9.68 3.38 6.07
N ASP A 51 -9.75 2.13 6.54
CA ASP A 51 -11.00 1.43 6.75
C ASP A 51 -11.69 1.90 8.05
N THR A 52 -12.85 2.50 7.88
CA THR A 52 -13.69 3.04 8.97
C THR A 52 -15.01 2.30 9.13
N THR A 53 -15.18 1.15 8.46
CA THR A 53 -16.43 0.36 8.49
C THR A 53 -16.80 -0.14 9.89
N ASN A 54 -15.80 -0.37 10.75
CA ASN A 54 -15.99 -0.69 12.17
C ASN A 54 -15.39 0.41 13.07
N GLY A 55 -15.57 1.67 12.66
CA GLY A 55 -15.00 2.83 13.34
C GLY A 55 -13.47 2.82 13.34
N CYS A 56 -12.85 3.26 14.43
CA CYS A 56 -11.39 3.29 14.54
C CYS A 56 -10.75 1.90 14.62
N MET A 57 -11.50 0.87 15.02
CA MET A 57 -10.97 -0.49 15.19
C MET A 57 -10.52 -1.14 13.88
N SER A 58 -11.14 -0.78 12.76
CA SER A 58 -10.79 -1.29 11.43
C SER A 58 -9.60 -0.57 10.78
N THR A 59 -9.09 0.52 11.37
CA THR A 59 -7.95 1.27 10.81
C THR A 59 -6.61 0.54 10.93
N GLY A 60 -6.58 -0.56 11.69
CA GLY A 60 -5.40 -1.39 11.85
C GLY A 60 -4.32 -0.77 12.76
N PRO A 61 -3.09 -1.31 12.74
CA PRO A 61 -1.99 -0.82 13.57
C PRO A 61 -1.47 0.54 13.07
N HIS A 62 -0.49 1.10 13.77
CA HIS A 62 0.21 2.31 13.32
C HIS A 62 0.90 2.06 11.99
N PHE A 63 0.96 3.07 11.14
CA PHE A 63 1.61 2.98 9.84
C PHE A 63 3.12 2.71 10.01
N ASN A 64 3.54 1.51 9.63
CA ASN A 64 4.91 1.03 9.87
C ASN A 64 5.49 0.30 8.65
N PRO A 65 5.80 1.01 7.55
CA PRO A 65 6.36 0.40 6.35
C PRO A 65 7.78 -0.14 6.55
N ALA A 66 8.50 0.35 7.57
CA ALA A 66 9.88 -0.06 7.87
C ALA A 66 9.97 -1.26 8.84
N GLY A 67 8.84 -1.70 9.42
CA GLY A 67 8.82 -2.81 10.38
C GLY A 67 9.55 -2.51 11.70
N HIS A 68 9.62 -1.25 12.11
CA HIS A 68 10.24 -0.84 13.37
C HIS A 68 9.33 -1.12 14.57
N VAL A 69 9.88 -0.95 15.78
CA VAL A 69 9.08 -0.87 17.01
C VAL A 69 8.47 0.52 17.17
N HIS A 70 7.49 0.65 18.06
CA HIS A 70 6.91 1.95 18.43
C HIS A 70 7.95 2.84 19.10
N GLY A 71 7.88 4.15 18.87
CA GLY A 71 8.76 5.14 19.50
C GLY A 71 8.17 6.54 19.51
N ALA A 72 8.84 7.45 20.21
CA ALA A 72 8.51 8.88 20.19
C ALA A 72 8.93 9.50 18.84
N PRO A 73 8.33 10.61 18.38
CA PRO A 73 8.65 11.23 17.09
C PRO A 73 10.14 11.58 16.89
N GLU A 74 10.83 11.86 17.97
CA GLU A 74 12.27 12.17 18.03
C GLU A 74 13.17 10.94 17.98
N ASP A 75 12.62 9.73 18.16
CA ASP A 75 13.40 8.49 18.12
C ASP A 75 13.78 8.14 16.67
N GLU A 76 15.01 7.69 16.48
CA GLU A 76 15.48 7.20 15.17
C GLU A 76 14.74 5.93 14.72
N ILE A 77 14.40 5.06 15.69
CA ILE A 77 13.68 3.81 15.47
C ILE A 77 12.28 3.96 16.04
N ARG A 78 11.31 4.15 15.14
CA ARG A 78 9.88 4.29 15.45
C ARG A 78 9.03 3.88 14.26
N HIS A 79 7.71 3.74 14.46
CA HIS A 79 6.80 3.64 13.33
C HIS A 79 6.74 4.98 12.58
N ALA A 80 6.56 4.94 11.26
CA ALA A 80 6.41 6.16 10.46
C ALA A 80 5.14 6.94 10.82
N GLY A 81 4.11 6.26 11.34
CA GLY A 81 2.86 6.85 11.79
C GLY A 81 2.90 7.42 13.20
N ASP A 82 3.99 7.26 13.97
CA ASP A 82 4.07 7.75 15.35
C ASP A 82 4.33 9.26 15.37
N LEU A 83 3.29 10.07 15.65
CA LEU A 83 3.38 11.54 15.70
C LEU A 83 3.38 12.10 17.13
N GLY A 84 3.47 11.23 18.13
CA GLY A 84 3.60 11.60 19.53
C GLY A 84 2.28 11.97 20.16
N ASN A 85 2.28 12.98 21.03
CA ASN A 85 1.09 13.41 21.75
C ASN A 85 0.66 14.83 21.37
N VAL A 86 -0.65 15.04 21.33
CA VAL A 86 -1.28 16.36 21.28
C VAL A 86 -1.86 16.70 22.64
N THR A 87 -1.80 17.96 23.02
CA THR A 87 -2.30 18.42 24.32
C THR A 87 -3.66 19.09 24.12
N ALA A 88 -4.69 18.54 24.77
CA ALA A 88 -5.99 19.16 24.88
C ALA A 88 -6.06 20.02 26.15
N GLY A 89 -6.48 21.28 26.01
CA GLY A 89 -6.70 22.17 27.14
C GLY A 89 -7.98 21.85 27.92
N ALA A 90 -8.26 22.64 28.96
CA ALA A 90 -9.50 22.55 29.75
C ALA A 90 -10.77 22.87 28.94
N ASP A 91 -10.63 23.52 27.79
CA ASP A 91 -11.68 23.75 26.80
C ASP A 91 -11.94 22.52 25.90
N GLY A 92 -11.17 21.45 26.08
CA GLY A 92 -11.25 20.21 25.30
C GLY A 92 -10.74 20.35 23.87
N VAL A 93 -9.91 21.37 23.59
CA VAL A 93 -9.35 21.64 22.27
C VAL A 93 -7.85 21.31 22.25
N ALA A 94 -7.44 20.51 21.28
CA ALA A 94 -6.04 20.25 20.95
C ALA A 94 -5.70 20.89 19.60
N ASN A 95 -4.75 21.81 19.59
CA ASN A 95 -4.20 22.41 18.37
C ASN A 95 -2.95 21.63 17.94
N ILE A 96 -2.89 21.26 16.67
CA ILE A 96 -1.84 20.44 16.10
C ILE A 96 -0.98 21.31 15.17
N ASN A 97 0.33 21.24 15.37
CA ASN A 97 1.33 21.79 14.47
C ASN A 97 2.61 20.95 14.61
N VAL A 98 2.76 19.94 13.75
CA VAL A 98 3.85 18.96 13.78
C VAL A 98 4.49 18.92 12.40
N THR A 99 5.81 18.85 12.34
CA THR A 99 6.55 18.60 11.10
C THR A 99 7.31 17.30 11.24
N ASP A 100 7.10 16.37 10.31
CA ASP A 100 7.63 15.01 10.38
C ASP A 100 8.22 14.57 9.03
N CYS A 101 9.38 13.91 9.07
CA CYS A 101 10.10 13.44 7.89
C CYS A 101 9.77 11.99 7.49
N HIS A 102 9.12 11.20 8.34
CA HIS A 102 8.73 9.81 8.06
C HIS A 102 7.32 9.73 7.44
N VAL A 103 6.42 10.64 7.81
CA VAL A 103 5.07 10.82 7.22
C VAL A 103 5.12 11.36 5.79
N SER A 104 6.26 11.90 5.35
CA SER A 104 6.55 12.34 3.97
C SER A 104 6.21 11.29 2.90
N ASN A 105 6.28 10.00 3.25
CA ASN A 105 5.99 8.90 2.32
C ASN A 105 4.49 8.70 2.07
N ILE A 106 3.60 9.22 2.91
CA ILE A 106 2.15 8.98 2.76
C ILE A 106 1.61 9.67 1.51
N CYS A 107 1.89 10.96 1.30
CA CYS A 107 1.41 11.68 0.12
C CYS A 107 2.08 11.20 -1.18
N SER A 108 3.37 10.87 -1.15
CA SER A 108 4.04 10.25 -2.30
C SER A 108 3.49 8.85 -2.60
N LEU A 109 3.17 8.05 -1.58
CA LEU A 109 2.54 6.73 -1.77
C LEU A 109 1.15 6.87 -2.38
N TYR A 110 0.30 7.79 -1.92
CA TYR A 110 -0.99 8.07 -2.56
C TYR A 110 -0.81 8.55 -4.00
N LYS A 111 0.18 9.40 -4.29
CA LYS A 111 0.49 9.79 -5.67
C LYS A 111 0.88 8.58 -6.53
N HIS A 112 1.69 7.66 -6.00
CA HIS A 112 2.05 6.43 -6.70
C HIS A 112 0.88 5.46 -6.84
N ILE A 113 0.01 5.33 -5.83
CA ILE A 113 -1.19 4.51 -5.88
C ILE A 113 -2.17 5.09 -6.90
N THR A 114 -2.49 6.39 -6.85
CA THR A 114 -3.39 7.03 -7.82
C THR A 114 -2.82 6.99 -9.23
N LEU A 115 -1.51 7.22 -9.41
CA LEU A 115 -0.87 7.13 -10.73
C LEU A 115 -0.86 5.69 -11.25
N SER A 116 -0.59 4.70 -10.39
CA SER A 116 -0.68 3.28 -10.72
C SER A 116 -2.11 2.88 -11.10
N PHE A 117 -3.11 3.28 -10.31
CA PHE A 117 -4.53 3.03 -10.61
C PHE A 117 -4.97 3.72 -11.90
N PHE A 118 -4.53 4.95 -12.15
CA PHE A 118 -4.84 5.69 -13.38
C PHE A 118 -4.19 5.06 -14.60
N LEU A 119 -2.93 4.59 -14.50
CA LEU A 119 -2.30 3.82 -15.56
C LEU A 119 -3.03 2.48 -15.78
N ILE A 120 -3.33 1.72 -14.72
CA ILE A 120 -4.06 0.45 -14.83
C ILE A 120 -5.42 0.65 -15.53
N LEU A 121 -6.17 1.70 -15.17
CA LEU A 121 -7.42 2.04 -15.85
C LEU A 121 -7.20 2.42 -17.31
N CYS A 122 -6.20 3.26 -17.61
CA CYS A 122 -5.88 3.65 -18.98
C CYS A 122 -5.46 2.44 -19.84
N PHE A 123 -4.60 1.57 -19.31
CA PHE A 123 -4.19 0.32 -19.96
C PHE A 123 -5.38 -0.63 -20.14
N SER A 124 -6.26 -0.81 -19.15
CA SER A 124 -7.45 -1.66 -19.28
C SER A 124 -8.43 -1.16 -20.35
N THR A 125 -8.55 0.16 -20.51
CA THR A 125 -9.43 0.79 -21.52
C THR A 125 -8.85 0.64 -22.94
N VAL A 126 -7.53 0.83 -23.08
CA VAL A 126 -6.80 0.56 -24.33
C VAL A 126 -6.83 -0.93 -24.67
N HIS A 127 -6.74 -1.82 -23.66
CA HIS A 127 -6.81 -3.28 -23.81
C HIS A 127 -8.19 -3.76 -24.27
N LEU A 128 -9.30 -3.25 -23.71
CA LEU A 128 -10.65 -3.61 -24.15
C LEU A 128 -10.88 -3.22 -25.62
N THR A 129 -10.33 -2.08 -26.02
CA THR A 129 -10.42 -1.59 -27.40
C THR A 129 -9.63 -2.48 -28.35
N LEU A 130 -8.42 -2.91 -27.97
CA LEU A 130 -7.58 -3.80 -28.77
C LEU A 130 -8.17 -5.22 -28.89
N ILE A 131 -8.72 -5.78 -27.80
CA ILE A 131 -9.41 -7.09 -27.81
C ILE A 131 -10.63 -7.04 -28.74
N THR A 132 -11.41 -5.94 -28.73
CA THR A 132 -12.56 -5.77 -29.63
C THR A 132 -12.13 -5.72 -31.10
N ILE A 133 -10.97 -5.11 -31.40
CA ILE A 133 -10.39 -5.06 -32.74
C ILE A 133 -9.84 -6.44 -33.17
N LEU A 134 -9.27 -7.22 -32.26
CA LEU A 134 -8.62 -8.52 -32.55
C LEU A 134 -9.58 -9.73 -32.52
N ASN A 135 -10.70 -9.65 -31.79
CA ASN A 135 -11.77 -10.65 -31.80
C ASN A 135 -12.48 -10.78 -33.15
N GLY A 136 -12.13 -9.94 -34.13
CA GLY A 136 -12.49 -10.16 -35.51
C GLY A 136 -11.72 -11.29 -36.22
N ARG A 137 -10.56 -11.78 -35.74
CA ARG A 137 -9.65 -12.56 -36.61
C ARG A 137 -8.67 -13.65 -36.11
N SER A 138 -8.47 -14.00 -34.84
CA SER A 138 -7.26 -14.80 -34.48
C SER A 138 -7.42 -16.10 -33.64
N PRO A 139 -6.63 -17.17 -33.92
CA PRO A 139 -6.62 -18.45 -33.21
C PRO A 139 -5.92 -18.40 -31.83
N LEU A 140 -6.12 -19.45 -31.02
CA LEU A 140 -5.74 -19.59 -29.60
C LEU A 140 -4.27 -19.20 -29.26
N LEU A 141 -3.32 -19.39 -30.18
CA LEU A 141 -1.90 -19.08 -29.96
C LEU A 141 -1.63 -17.56 -29.89
N ASP A 142 -2.36 -16.77 -30.67
CA ASP A 142 -2.25 -15.31 -30.66
C ASP A 142 -2.78 -14.72 -29.36
N GLN A 143 -3.75 -15.38 -28.72
CA GLN A 143 -4.31 -14.99 -27.43
C GLN A 143 -3.30 -15.17 -26.28
N ILE A 144 -2.50 -16.25 -26.30
CA ILE A 144 -1.45 -16.50 -25.29
C ILE A 144 -0.31 -15.49 -25.44
N GLN A 145 0.12 -15.22 -26.67
CA GLN A 145 1.17 -14.25 -26.93
C GLN A 145 0.73 -12.83 -26.55
N LEU A 146 -0.54 -12.49 -26.82
CA LEU A 146 -1.13 -11.24 -26.37
C LEU A 146 -1.11 -11.17 -24.84
N LEU A 147 -1.66 -12.18 -24.14
CA LEU A 147 -1.70 -12.24 -22.68
C LEU A 147 -0.31 -12.08 -22.03
N ALA A 148 0.72 -12.69 -22.60
CA ALA A 148 2.09 -12.55 -22.12
C ALA A 148 2.65 -11.12 -22.25
N VAL A 149 2.31 -10.41 -23.34
CA VAL A 149 2.67 -8.99 -23.52
C VAL A 149 1.94 -8.09 -22.51
N LEU A 150 0.67 -8.40 -22.20
CA LEU A 150 -0.11 -7.66 -21.18
C LEU A 150 0.46 -7.87 -19.78
N LEU A 151 0.86 -9.10 -19.44
CA LEU A 151 1.48 -9.41 -18.16
C LEU A 151 2.89 -8.82 -18.03
N SER A 152 3.67 -8.74 -19.13
CA SER A 152 5.01 -8.14 -19.13
C SER A 152 4.97 -6.62 -18.89
N SER A 153 4.02 -5.93 -19.53
CA SER A 153 3.83 -4.49 -19.37
C SER A 153 3.35 -4.12 -17.96
N THR A 154 2.48 -4.93 -17.36
CA THR A 154 2.06 -4.75 -15.96
C THR A 154 3.19 -4.99 -14.96
N VAL A 155 4.03 -6.00 -15.15
CA VAL A 155 5.27 -6.24 -14.37
C VAL A 155 6.21 -5.05 -14.42
N THR A 156 6.49 -4.54 -15.63
CA THR A 156 7.36 -3.36 -15.82
C THR A 156 6.82 -2.16 -15.05
N LEU A 157 5.50 -1.96 -15.07
CA LEU A 157 4.86 -0.87 -14.36
C LEU A 157 4.94 -1.03 -12.83
N MET A 158 4.74 -2.25 -12.30
CA MET A 158 4.90 -2.53 -10.86
C MET A 158 6.33 -2.27 -10.39
N ILE A 159 7.34 -2.65 -11.17
CA ILE A 159 8.76 -2.39 -10.87
C ILE A 159 9.05 -0.89 -10.85
N LEU A 160 8.59 -0.13 -11.84
CA LEU A 160 8.78 1.31 -11.92
C LEU A 160 8.06 2.06 -10.78
N ALA A 161 6.90 1.55 -10.35
CA ALA A 161 6.13 2.10 -9.24
C ALA A 161 6.62 1.65 -7.85
N ARG A 162 7.64 0.78 -7.77
CA ARG A 162 8.15 0.13 -6.54
C ARG A 162 7.04 -0.52 -5.71
N VAL A 163 5.98 -1.00 -6.36
CA VAL A 163 4.87 -1.69 -5.71
C VAL A 163 5.28 -3.15 -5.50
N ASP A 164 5.08 -3.67 -4.28
CA ASP A 164 5.37 -5.03 -3.81
C ASP A 164 6.25 -5.86 -4.76
N MET A 165 7.56 -5.81 -4.51
CA MET A 165 8.55 -6.50 -5.32
C MET A 165 8.40 -8.03 -5.33
N SER A 166 7.69 -8.61 -4.36
CA SER A 166 7.43 -10.05 -4.33
C SER A 166 6.36 -10.44 -5.35
N LEU A 167 5.29 -9.65 -5.43
CA LEU A 167 4.23 -9.84 -6.44
C LEU A 167 4.75 -9.57 -7.86
N ALA A 168 5.59 -8.54 -8.05
CA ALA A 168 6.21 -8.24 -9.34
C ALA A 168 7.06 -9.42 -9.86
N ARG A 169 7.85 -10.07 -8.98
CA ARG A 169 8.66 -11.26 -9.33
C ARG A 169 7.80 -12.48 -9.67
N ALA A 170 6.68 -12.68 -8.97
CA ALA A 170 5.74 -13.75 -9.26
C ALA A 170 5.10 -13.59 -10.64
N LEU A 171 4.69 -12.36 -10.97
CA LEU A 171 4.10 -12.04 -12.28
C LEU A 171 5.13 -12.11 -13.41
N GLU A 172 6.39 -11.70 -13.18
CA GLU A 172 7.48 -11.90 -14.15
C GLU A 172 7.69 -13.39 -14.47
N THR A 173 7.62 -14.24 -13.44
CA THR A 173 7.74 -15.69 -13.60
C THR A 173 6.60 -16.24 -14.46
N LEU A 174 5.37 -15.78 -14.22
CA LEU A 174 4.20 -16.17 -15.01
C LEU A 174 4.32 -15.75 -16.49
N VAL A 175 4.81 -14.54 -16.75
CA VAL A 175 5.08 -14.06 -18.13
C VAL A 175 6.05 -15.00 -18.85
N ARG A 176 7.14 -15.40 -18.18
CA ARG A 176 8.15 -16.30 -18.75
C ARG A 176 7.57 -17.68 -19.07
N VAL A 177 6.69 -18.20 -18.22
CA VAL A 177 6.00 -19.49 -18.46
C VAL A 177 5.09 -19.41 -19.68
N LEU A 178 4.27 -18.36 -19.77
CA LEU A 178 3.34 -18.19 -20.89
C LEU A 178 4.06 -18.02 -22.24
N LEU A 179 5.20 -17.31 -22.27
CA LEU A 179 6.04 -17.19 -23.47
C LEU A 179 6.75 -18.50 -23.84
N ALA A 180 7.10 -19.34 -22.85
CA ALA A 180 7.69 -20.65 -23.10
C ALA A 180 6.66 -21.64 -23.70
N GLU A 181 5.42 -21.58 -23.23
CA GLU A 181 4.32 -22.38 -23.77
C GLU A 181 3.93 -21.96 -25.19
N SER A 182 3.89 -20.64 -25.48
CA SER A 182 3.55 -20.14 -26.82
C SER A 182 4.62 -20.45 -27.89
N SER A 183 5.88 -20.59 -27.48
CA SER A 183 7.01 -20.89 -28.38
C SER A 183 7.27 -22.39 -28.60
N GLY A 184 6.46 -23.27 -28.00
CA GLY A 184 6.61 -24.73 -28.11
C GLY A 184 7.90 -25.29 -27.49
N SER A 185 8.67 -24.45 -26.79
CA SER A 185 9.94 -24.83 -26.18
C SER A 185 9.72 -25.23 -24.73
N ARG A 186 9.44 -26.51 -24.50
CA ARG A 186 9.47 -27.09 -23.14
C ARG A 186 10.91 -26.96 -22.61
N ALA A 187 11.17 -25.94 -21.79
CA ALA A 187 12.44 -25.83 -21.09
C ALA A 187 12.65 -27.09 -20.23
N LYS A 188 13.68 -27.88 -20.55
CA LYS A 188 14.15 -28.96 -19.68
C LYS A 188 14.62 -28.30 -18.39
N MET A 189 13.82 -28.43 -17.34
CA MET A 189 14.25 -28.12 -15.98
C MET A 189 15.38 -29.11 -15.65
N SER A 190 16.63 -28.64 -15.66
CA SER A 190 17.75 -29.42 -15.15
C SER A 190 17.51 -29.65 -13.66
N SER A 191 17.60 -30.90 -13.23
CA SER A 191 17.48 -31.31 -11.84
C SER A 191 18.34 -30.44 -10.91
N PRO A 192 17.82 -29.98 -9.76
CA PRO A 192 18.61 -29.26 -8.78
C PRO A 192 19.69 -30.20 -8.18
N PRO A 193 20.86 -29.67 -7.78
CA PRO A 193 21.85 -30.46 -7.06
C PRO A 193 21.27 -30.96 -5.73
N ALA A 194 21.65 -32.19 -5.36
CA ALA A 194 21.01 -33.10 -4.40
C ALA A 194 20.88 -32.64 -2.93
N ASN A 195 21.01 -31.35 -2.60
CA ASN A 195 21.13 -30.90 -1.21
C ASN A 195 20.15 -29.79 -0.81
N VAL A 196 18.96 -29.73 -1.39
CA VAL A 196 17.88 -28.87 -0.88
C VAL A 196 16.61 -29.69 -0.73
N VAL A 197 16.34 -30.09 0.51
CA VAL A 197 15.07 -30.71 0.91
C VAL A 197 14.00 -29.63 0.83
N GLN A 198 13.17 -29.71 -0.20
CA GLN A 198 11.97 -28.90 -0.37
C GLN A 198 10.85 -29.60 0.39
N ILE A 199 10.50 -29.11 1.57
CA ILE A 199 9.26 -29.53 2.25
C ILE A 199 8.14 -28.67 1.68
N TRP A 200 7.26 -29.30 0.92
CA TRP A 200 5.97 -28.77 0.50
C TRP A 200 4.92 -29.78 0.95
N GLU A 201 4.07 -29.39 1.89
CA GLU A 201 2.85 -30.09 2.31
C GLU A 201 1.88 -29.01 2.84
N PRO A 202 0.56 -29.23 2.84
CA PRO A 202 -0.42 -28.37 2.17
C PRO A 202 -1.42 -27.76 3.17
N PHE A 203 -2.34 -26.95 2.63
CA PHE A 203 -3.62 -26.51 3.21
C PHE A 203 -4.04 -27.09 4.58
N GLN A 204 -4.32 -26.23 5.56
CA GLN A 204 -5.57 -26.27 6.33
C GLN A 204 -5.80 -25.01 7.17
N ASN A 205 -7.03 -24.53 7.11
CA ASN A 205 -7.60 -23.50 7.96
C ASN A 205 -7.97 -24.17 9.30
N ALA A 206 -7.27 -23.88 10.39
CA ALA A 206 -7.70 -24.23 11.75
C ALA A 206 -6.89 -23.45 12.80
N ASP A 207 -7.62 -23.03 13.82
CA ASP A 207 -7.21 -22.70 15.20
C ASP A 207 -6.62 -21.32 15.51
N LEU A 208 -7.58 -20.44 15.87
CA LEU A 208 -7.55 -19.70 17.14
C LEU A 208 -6.82 -20.48 18.24
N GLN A 209 -5.70 -19.95 18.74
CA GLN A 209 -5.32 -19.86 20.16
C GLN A 209 -3.80 -19.64 20.29
N SER A 210 -3.41 -18.41 20.62
CA SER A 210 -2.38 -18.10 21.64
C SER A 210 -2.19 -16.58 21.72
N LEU A 211 -3.13 -15.95 22.44
CA LEU A 211 -2.91 -14.68 23.11
C LEU A 211 -2.18 -15.00 24.42
N PHE A 212 -0.96 -14.47 24.59
CA PHE A 212 -0.53 -13.64 25.71
C PHE A 212 0.68 -12.82 25.26
#